data_AF-A0A967LFX1-F1
#
_entry.id   AF-A0A967LFX1-F1
#
_cell.length_a   1.000
_cell.length_b   1.000
_cell.length_c   1.000
_cell.angle_alpha   90.00
_cell.angle_beta   90.00
_cell.angle_gamma   90.00
#
_symmetry.space_group_name_H-M   'P 1'
#
loop_
_entity.id
_entity.type
_entity.pdbx_description
1 polymer ?
#
loop_
_entity_poly.entity_id
_entity_poly.type
_entity_poly.pdbx_seq_one_letter_code
_entity_poly.pdbx_strand_id
1 'polypeptide(L)'
;MNRIPSARRPVSAIATASLLGLAGTLAAAPSFEFTRLVAHWAEYGDPDYLAFIEDAEPEVAQVGFYGAHFWSLVHTPQFGGYPAHFPVRGVEQCRGWFRNLNGELRKRGARVVGHFNIEFLIGDPDGPDGPRGFFKWYRDGWDENLLGPKPAADPVDFLETTADGSPIVNRSYAIGGMNEYWACLRNPAWQKVLKAWVRHGISLGVDGFMVNYFYRHECHCTHCRSSFRRYLSDRFQAGELQRRFGIADLETHRFDKIVSWHPPEESSPLFLEMLRFSQVSNKEVFDRV
;
A
#
# COMPACT_ATOMS: atom_id res chain seq x y z
N MET A 1 -57.91 -12.28 -73.08
CA MET A 1 -59.07 -12.85 -72.35
C MET A 1 -58.55 -13.58 -71.11
N ASN A 2 -59.15 -13.29 -69.95
CA ASN A 2 -59.21 -14.07 -68.67
C ASN A 2 -57.89 -14.61 -68.06
N ARG A 3 -57.33 -14.00 -67.00
CA ARG A 3 -57.54 -14.24 -65.54
C ARG A 3 -57.42 -15.71 -65.09
N ILE A 4 -56.61 -15.97 -64.03
CA ILE A 4 -56.70 -16.95 -62.90
C ILE A 4 -55.29 -17.10 -62.24
N PRO A 5 -55.09 -17.36 -60.92
CA PRO A 5 -54.93 -16.30 -59.92
C PRO A 5 -53.70 -16.48 -58.98
N SER A 6 -53.57 -15.51 -58.08
CA SER A 6 -52.69 -15.39 -56.91
C SER A 6 -52.65 -16.63 -55.99
N ALA A 7 -51.44 -17.06 -55.64
CA ALA A 7 -51.15 -17.88 -54.45
C ALA A 7 -50.25 -17.07 -53.49
N ARG A 8 -50.77 -16.78 -52.30
CA ARG A 8 -50.06 -16.14 -51.19
C ARG A 8 -49.14 -17.16 -50.50
N ARG A 9 -47.90 -16.77 -50.19
CA ARG A 9 -47.06 -17.41 -49.16
C ARG A 9 -46.88 -16.42 -48.00
N PRO A 10 -46.90 -16.87 -46.74
CA PRO A 10 -46.83 -15.99 -45.58
C PRO A 10 -45.40 -15.51 -45.36
N VAL A 11 -45.24 -14.23 -45.06
CA VAL A 11 -43.99 -13.63 -44.58
C VAL A 11 -43.97 -13.78 -43.06
N SER A 12 -42.99 -14.49 -42.52
CA SER A 12 -42.72 -14.57 -41.08
C SER A 12 -42.36 -13.19 -40.54
N ALA A 13 -43.13 -12.72 -39.56
CA ALA A 13 -42.78 -11.55 -38.76
C ALA A 13 -41.69 -11.95 -37.76
N ILE A 14 -40.48 -11.45 -37.95
CA ILE A 14 -39.43 -11.47 -36.92
C ILE A 14 -39.70 -10.28 -36.01
N ALA A 15 -40.11 -10.56 -34.77
CA ALA A 15 -40.26 -9.56 -33.72
C ALA A 15 -38.87 -9.18 -33.20
N THR A 16 -38.39 -8.00 -33.56
CA THR A 16 -37.20 -7.39 -32.95
C THR A 16 -37.60 -6.80 -31.60
N ALA A 17 -37.29 -7.50 -30.52
CA ALA A 17 -37.44 -6.96 -29.17
C ALA A 17 -36.31 -5.94 -28.91
N SER A 18 -36.65 -4.65 -28.94
CA SER A 18 -35.76 -3.57 -28.55
C SER A 18 -35.56 -3.58 -27.03
N LEU A 19 -34.39 -4.03 -26.58
CA LEU A 19 -33.88 -3.79 -25.23
C LEU A 19 -33.45 -2.33 -25.10
N LEU A 20 -34.39 -1.46 -24.73
CA LEU A 20 -34.08 -0.11 -24.27
C LEU A 20 -33.44 -0.21 -22.88
N GLY A 21 -32.15 0.12 -22.82
CA GLY A 21 -31.34 0.09 -21.62
C GLY A 21 -31.78 1.10 -20.57
N LEU A 22 -31.99 0.61 -19.36
CA LEU A 22 -31.98 1.41 -18.14
C LEU A 22 -30.51 1.64 -17.74
N ALA A 23 -29.88 2.64 -18.35
CA ALA A 23 -28.64 3.21 -17.83
C ALA A 23 -28.99 4.10 -16.64
N GLY A 24 -29.17 3.49 -15.47
CA GLY A 24 -29.24 4.24 -14.21
C GLY A 24 -27.88 4.88 -13.95
N THR A 25 -27.81 6.20 -13.97
CA THR A 25 -26.70 6.95 -13.40
C THR A 25 -26.68 6.68 -11.90
N LEU A 26 -25.72 5.87 -11.44
CA LEU A 26 -25.37 5.78 -10.03
C LEU A 26 -24.87 7.18 -9.61
N ALA A 27 -25.74 7.96 -8.97
CA ALA A 27 -25.32 9.17 -8.28
C ALA A 27 -24.23 8.77 -7.27
N ALA A 28 -23.06 9.41 -7.35
CA ALA A 28 -22.01 9.20 -6.38
C ALA A 28 -22.59 9.50 -4.98
N ALA A 29 -22.40 8.58 -4.04
CA ALA A 29 -22.78 8.82 -2.65
C ALA A 29 -22.13 10.13 -2.18
N PRO A 30 -22.83 10.95 -1.37
CA PRO A 30 -22.23 12.16 -0.81
C PRO A 30 -20.94 11.82 -0.08
N SER A 31 -19.92 12.68 -0.20
CA SER A 31 -18.65 12.52 0.52
C SER A 31 -18.92 12.47 2.02
N PHE A 32 -18.29 11.51 2.71
CA PHE A 32 -18.33 11.48 4.16
C PHE A 32 -17.53 12.67 4.71
N GLU A 33 -18.20 13.50 5.50
CA GLU A 33 -17.60 14.62 6.22
C GLU A 33 -17.67 14.32 7.72
N PHE A 34 -16.65 14.75 8.46
CA PHE A 34 -16.57 14.58 9.90
C PHE A 34 -15.90 15.81 10.52
N THR A 35 -16.18 16.03 11.80
CA THR A 35 -15.63 17.13 12.61
C THR A 35 -14.87 16.62 13.84
N ARG A 36 -15.13 15.38 14.27
CA ARG A 36 -14.49 14.78 15.45
C ARG A 36 -13.66 13.55 15.09
N LEU A 37 -12.36 13.65 15.34
CA LEU A 37 -11.38 12.58 15.18
C LEU A 37 -10.66 12.34 16.51
N VAL A 38 -10.57 11.07 16.90
CA VAL A 38 -9.58 10.62 17.89
C VAL A 38 -8.50 9.82 17.16
N ALA A 39 -7.24 10.13 17.43
CA ALA A 39 -6.10 9.43 16.83
C ALA A 39 -5.17 8.93 17.92
N HIS A 40 -5.08 7.61 18.07
CA HIS A 40 -4.28 6.98 19.12
C HIS A 40 -3.28 5.99 18.51
N TRP A 41 -2.03 6.15 18.91
CA TRP A 41 -0.93 5.23 18.57
C TRP A 41 -0.73 4.16 19.65
N ALA A 42 -1.23 4.39 20.86
CA ALA A 42 -1.10 3.53 22.03
C ALA A 42 -2.36 3.63 22.90
N GLU A 43 -2.41 2.82 23.97
CA GLU A 43 -3.45 2.85 25.02
C GLU A 43 -4.91 2.63 24.56
N TYR A 44 -5.13 2.28 23.29
CA TYR A 44 -6.44 1.85 22.80
C TYR A 44 -6.88 0.49 23.37
N GLY A 45 -6.02 -0.17 24.14
CA GLY A 45 -6.32 -1.38 24.91
C GLY A 45 -6.64 -1.15 26.38
N ASP A 46 -6.63 0.10 26.86
CA ASP A 46 -6.98 0.45 28.23
C ASP A 46 -8.47 0.08 28.52
N PRO A 47 -8.80 -0.46 29.71
CA PRO A 47 -10.18 -0.80 30.07
C PRO A 47 -11.18 0.37 29.94
N ASP A 48 -10.72 1.60 30.15
CA ASP A 48 -11.55 2.81 30.10
C ASP A 48 -11.64 3.40 28.68
N TYR A 49 -10.95 2.81 27.70
CA TYR A 49 -10.89 3.36 26.33
C TYR A 49 -12.28 3.54 25.70
N LEU A 50 -13.18 2.56 25.85
CA LEU A 50 -14.52 2.66 25.26
C LEU A 50 -15.41 3.68 25.97
N ALA A 51 -15.23 3.88 27.28
CA ALA A 51 -15.91 4.94 28.01
C ALA A 51 -15.44 6.31 27.53
N PHE A 52 -14.12 6.47 27.34
CA PHE A 52 -13.57 7.66 26.70
C PHE A 52 -14.15 7.91 25.30
N ILE A 53 -14.34 6.86 24.49
CA ILE A 53 -14.96 6.99 23.16
C ILE A 53 -16.42 7.43 23.26
N GLU A 54 -17.17 6.97 24.26
CA GLU A 54 -18.53 7.41 24.52
C GLU A 54 -18.58 8.89 24.90
N ASP A 55 -17.66 9.36 25.74
CA ASP A 55 -17.59 10.77 26.15
C ASP A 55 -17.11 11.69 25.00
N ALA A 56 -16.15 11.22 24.20
CA ALA A 56 -15.58 11.99 23.09
C ALA A 56 -16.47 11.99 21.84
N GLU A 57 -17.32 10.97 21.68
CA GLU A 57 -18.23 10.75 20.56
C GLU A 57 -17.57 10.95 19.17
N PRO A 58 -16.40 10.35 18.87
CA PRO A 58 -15.74 10.57 17.60
C PRO A 58 -16.56 10.04 16.42
N GLU A 59 -16.50 10.76 15.29
CA GLU A 59 -17.02 10.27 14.01
C GLU A 59 -15.98 9.40 13.28
N VAL A 60 -14.69 9.63 13.57
CA VAL A 60 -13.57 8.82 13.11
C VAL A 60 -12.65 8.47 14.28
N ALA A 61 -12.29 7.20 14.39
CA ALA A 61 -11.30 6.70 15.32
C ALA A 61 -10.12 6.11 14.55
N GLN A 62 -8.96 6.78 14.60
CA GLN A 62 -7.72 6.26 14.04
C GLN A 62 -6.98 5.44 15.09
N VAL A 63 -6.99 4.12 14.96
CA VAL A 63 -6.47 3.16 15.95
C VAL A 63 -5.87 1.92 15.31
N GLY A 64 -4.91 1.29 16.01
CA GLY A 64 -4.31 0.03 15.61
C GLY A 64 -3.42 0.12 14.37
N PHE A 65 -2.49 -0.83 14.24
CA PHE A 65 -1.57 -0.92 13.11
C PHE A 65 -1.88 -2.15 12.27
N TYR A 66 -1.94 -1.97 10.95
CA TYR A 66 -2.36 -3.01 9.99
C TYR A 66 -1.34 -3.25 8.86
N GLY A 67 -0.30 -2.41 8.79
CA GLY A 67 0.76 -2.49 7.78
C GLY A 67 2.02 -3.20 8.29
N ALA A 68 3.17 -2.78 7.78
CA ALA A 68 4.46 -3.42 7.97
C ALA A 68 4.79 -3.74 9.44
N HIS A 69 4.59 -2.80 10.37
CA HIS A 69 4.85 -3.05 11.79
C HIS A 69 4.00 -4.16 12.42
N PHE A 70 2.75 -4.35 11.98
CA PHE A 70 1.93 -5.48 12.43
C PHE A 70 2.61 -6.79 12.09
N TRP A 71 2.98 -6.94 10.82
CA TRP A 71 3.59 -8.16 10.31
C TRP A 71 5.08 -8.31 10.68
N SER A 72 5.74 -7.25 11.14
CA SER A 72 7.09 -7.28 11.68
C SER A 72 7.14 -7.68 13.16
N LEU A 73 6.18 -7.24 13.98
CA LEU A 73 6.34 -7.18 15.43
C LEU A 73 5.27 -7.92 16.23
N VAL A 74 4.06 -8.13 15.71
CA VAL A 74 2.94 -8.63 16.54
C VAL A 74 3.22 -10.01 17.15
N HIS A 75 4.04 -10.84 16.48
CA HIS A 75 4.45 -12.18 16.91
C HIS A 75 5.72 -12.18 17.78
N THR A 76 6.41 -11.05 17.92
CA THR A 76 7.69 -10.97 18.64
C THR A 76 7.48 -10.58 20.11
N PRO A 77 8.49 -10.75 21.00
CA PRO A 77 8.40 -10.26 22.38
C PRO A 77 8.23 -8.73 22.48
N GLN A 78 8.52 -7.99 21.41
CA GLN A 78 8.43 -6.52 21.37
C GLN A 78 7.04 -5.99 20.98
N PHE A 79 6.04 -6.87 20.78
CA PHE A 79 4.72 -6.52 20.27
C PHE A 79 4.06 -5.31 20.98
N GLY A 80 4.13 -5.24 22.31
CA GLY A 80 3.49 -4.19 23.12
C GLY A 80 4.29 -2.89 23.22
N GLY A 81 5.48 -2.82 22.61
CA GLY A 81 6.35 -1.65 22.64
C GLY A 81 6.05 -0.63 21.55
N TYR A 82 6.75 0.50 21.64
CA TYR A 82 6.78 1.50 20.57
C TYR A 82 7.29 0.87 19.26
N PRO A 83 6.73 1.23 18.09
CA PRO A 83 5.70 2.27 17.89
C PRO A 83 4.25 1.77 17.88
N ALA A 84 4.02 0.45 17.85
CA ALA A 84 2.71 -0.08 17.51
C ALA A 84 1.82 -0.41 18.71
N HIS A 85 2.42 -0.67 19.88
CA HIS A 85 1.74 -0.92 21.15
C HIS A 85 0.61 -1.95 21.02
N PHE A 86 0.91 -3.12 20.42
CA PHE A 86 -0.13 -4.13 20.21
C PHE A 86 -0.67 -4.64 21.55
N PRO A 87 -2.00 -4.76 21.68
CA PRO A 87 -2.64 -5.10 22.95
C PRO A 87 -2.43 -6.56 23.34
N VAL A 88 -2.24 -7.44 22.35
CA VAL A 88 -1.97 -8.86 22.58
C VAL A 88 -0.95 -9.38 21.56
N ARG A 89 -0.11 -10.32 22.00
CA ARG A 89 0.90 -10.95 21.16
C ARG A 89 0.29 -12.05 20.28
N GLY A 90 0.73 -12.11 19.04
CA GLY A 90 0.36 -13.13 18.06
C GLY A 90 -0.61 -12.62 17.00
N VAL A 91 -0.45 -13.10 15.76
CA VAL A 91 -1.24 -12.65 14.61
C VAL A 91 -2.73 -12.92 14.85
N GLU A 92 -3.13 -14.16 15.15
CA GLU A 92 -4.54 -14.52 15.32
C GLU A 92 -5.19 -13.83 16.52
N GLN A 93 -4.49 -13.78 17.64
CA GLN A 93 -4.96 -13.15 18.87
C GLN A 93 -5.20 -11.66 18.64
N CYS A 94 -4.23 -10.96 18.04
CA CYS A 94 -4.33 -9.52 17.80
C CYS A 94 -5.38 -9.19 16.73
N ARG A 95 -5.53 -10.04 15.70
CA ARG A 95 -6.64 -9.93 14.74
C ARG A 95 -8.00 -10.05 15.41
N GLY A 96 -8.18 -11.04 16.28
CA GLY A 96 -9.41 -11.23 17.04
C GLY A 96 -9.73 -10.01 17.91
N TRP A 97 -8.70 -9.48 18.56
CA TRP A 97 -8.80 -8.28 19.37
C TRP A 97 -9.20 -7.05 18.55
N PHE A 98 -8.52 -6.78 17.43
CA PHE A 98 -8.87 -5.65 16.55
C PHE A 98 -10.27 -5.77 15.96
N ARG A 99 -10.70 -6.99 15.56
CA ARG A 99 -12.07 -7.19 15.09
C ARG A 99 -13.11 -6.80 16.14
N ASN A 100 -12.84 -7.12 17.42
CA ASN A 100 -13.71 -6.74 18.51
C ASN A 100 -13.72 -5.22 18.73
N LEU A 101 -12.54 -4.60 18.86
CA LEU A 101 -12.43 -3.15 19.04
C LEU A 101 -13.15 -2.39 17.91
N ASN A 102 -12.87 -2.75 16.65
CA ASN A 102 -13.45 -2.08 15.49
C ASN A 102 -14.98 -2.23 15.47
N GLY A 103 -15.50 -3.38 15.89
CA GLY A 103 -16.94 -3.61 16.08
C GLY A 103 -17.54 -2.71 17.16
N GLU A 104 -16.85 -2.56 18.30
CA GLU A 104 -17.29 -1.70 19.40
C GLU A 104 -17.27 -0.21 19.05
N LEU A 105 -16.26 0.25 18.32
CA LEU A 105 -16.17 1.62 17.81
C LEU A 105 -17.32 1.92 16.83
N ARG A 106 -17.61 0.98 15.92
CA ARG A 106 -18.72 1.13 14.97
C ARG A 106 -20.08 1.17 15.65
N LYS A 107 -20.31 0.34 16.68
CA LYS A 107 -21.54 0.40 17.50
C LYS A 107 -21.75 1.77 18.13
N ARG A 108 -20.67 2.51 18.40
CA ARG A 108 -20.65 3.88 18.92
C ARG A 108 -20.67 4.96 17.83
N GLY A 109 -20.87 4.57 16.57
CA GLY A 109 -21.02 5.49 15.44
C GLY A 109 -19.72 5.94 14.77
N ALA A 110 -18.56 5.49 15.24
CA ALA A 110 -17.28 5.87 14.67
C ALA A 110 -16.91 5.03 13.42
N ARG A 111 -16.35 5.69 12.41
CA ARG A 111 -15.58 5.03 11.34
C ARG A 111 -14.20 4.67 11.84
N VAL A 112 -13.72 3.47 11.53
CA VAL A 112 -12.42 3.00 12.00
C VAL A 112 -11.36 3.24 10.93
N VAL A 113 -10.31 3.99 11.25
CA VAL A 113 -9.16 4.20 10.38
C VAL A 113 -7.93 3.52 10.96
N GLY A 114 -7.30 2.62 10.20
CA GLY A 114 -6.09 1.93 10.65
C GLY A 114 -4.81 2.72 10.34
N HIS A 115 -3.82 2.70 11.24
CA HIS A 115 -2.45 3.10 10.89
C HIS A 115 -1.85 2.06 9.93
N PHE A 116 -1.28 2.52 8.83
CA PHE A 116 -0.78 1.62 7.79
C PHE A 116 0.62 2.02 7.33
N ASN A 117 1.63 1.40 7.94
CA ASN A 117 3.02 1.57 7.50
C ASN A 117 3.23 0.79 6.21
N ILE A 118 3.52 1.49 5.13
CA ILE A 118 3.47 0.90 3.78
C ILE A 118 4.78 0.24 3.34
N GLU A 119 5.90 0.53 3.98
CA GLU A 119 7.19 -0.02 3.54
C GLU A 119 8.21 -0.25 4.66
N PHE A 120 7.98 0.29 5.86
CA PHE A 120 8.95 0.24 6.94
C PHE A 120 8.92 -1.09 7.70
N LEU A 121 9.89 -1.96 7.41
CA LEU A 121 10.01 -3.31 7.95
C LEU A 121 11.04 -3.38 9.07
N ILE A 122 10.70 -4.09 10.14
CA ILE A 122 11.62 -4.43 11.23
C ILE A 122 11.92 -5.92 11.18
N GLY A 123 13.20 -6.27 11.23
CA GLY A 123 13.64 -7.67 11.25
C GLY A 123 15.07 -7.83 10.79
N ASP A 124 15.50 -9.09 10.69
CA ASP A 124 16.77 -9.44 10.05
C ASP A 124 16.52 -10.59 9.08
N PRO A 125 17.00 -10.49 7.82
CA PRO A 125 16.83 -11.56 6.84
C PRO A 125 17.60 -12.82 7.20
N ASP A 126 18.67 -12.68 7.98
CA ASP A 126 19.50 -13.77 8.50
C ASP A 126 20.27 -13.32 9.75
N GLY A 127 20.88 -14.26 10.47
CA GLY A 127 21.70 -14.02 11.66
C GLY A 127 22.03 -15.31 12.41
N PRO A 128 22.78 -15.22 13.54
CA PRO A 128 23.17 -16.40 14.33
C PRO A 128 21.98 -17.25 14.81
N ASP A 129 20.83 -16.59 15.05
CA ASP A 129 19.57 -17.23 15.48
C ASP A 129 18.59 -17.43 14.31
N GLY A 130 19.05 -17.26 13.07
CA GLY A 130 18.25 -17.24 11.86
C GLY A 130 17.48 -15.92 11.65
N PRO A 131 16.50 -15.89 10.73
CA PRO A 131 15.74 -14.69 10.43
C PRO A 131 14.91 -14.22 11.63
N ARG A 132 14.68 -12.91 11.71
CA ARG A 132 13.87 -12.25 12.77
C ARG A 132 12.83 -11.29 12.19
N GLY A 133 11.88 -10.89 13.01
CA GLY A 133 10.84 -9.90 12.66
C GLY A 133 10.03 -10.28 11.42
N PHE A 134 9.90 -9.33 10.49
CA PHE A 134 9.18 -9.51 9.22
C PHE A 134 9.69 -10.70 8.41
N PHE A 135 11.00 -10.86 8.27
CA PHE A 135 11.58 -11.89 7.40
C PHE A 135 11.27 -13.30 7.91
N LYS A 136 11.32 -13.50 9.23
CA LYS A 136 10.90 -14.77 9.84
C LYS A 136 9.42 -15.02 9.61
N TRP A 137 8.58 -14.02 9.88
CA TRP A 137 7.14 -14.15 9.69
C TRP A 137 6.77 -14.44 8.24
N TYR A 138 7.39 -13.78 7.28
CA TYR A 138 7.09 -14.01 5.86
C TYR A 138 7.48 -15.43 5.41
N ARG A 139 8.61 -15.96 5.92
CA ARG A 139 9.06 -17.32 5.62
C ARG A 139 8.11 -18.36 6.24
N ASP A 140 7.83 -18.22 7.53
CA ASP A 140 7.23 -19.29 8.34
C ASP A 140 5.72 -19.11 8.59
N GLY A 141 5.21 -17.89 8.50
CA GLY A 141 3.88 -17.49 8.98
C GLY A 141 2.98 -16.84 7.93
N TRP A 142 3.39 -16.83 6.66
CA TRP A 142 2.51 -16.41 5.56
C TRP A 142 1.40 -17.45 5.35
N ASP A 143 0.17 -17.10 5.69
CA ASP A 143 -1.01 -17.93 5.46
C ASP A 143 -1.67 -17.58 4.12
N GLU A 144 -1.60 -18.51 3.16
CA GLU A 144 -2.18 -18.30 1.82
C GLU A 144 -3.71 -18.30 1.80
N ASN A 145 -4.38 -18.91 2.78
CA ASN A 145 -5.84 -18.81 2.89
C ASN A 145 -6.26 -17.39 3.29
N LEU A 146 -5.41 -16.72 4.07
CA LEU A 146 -5.67 -15.38 4.57
C LEU A 146 -5.21 -14.29 3.61
N LEU A 147 -3.98 -14.41 3.10
CA LEU A 147 -3.27 -13.35 2.38
C LEU A 147 -3.17 -13.62 0.87
N GLY A 148 -3.61 -14.80 0.43
CA GLY A 148 -3.43 -15.26 -0.93
C GLY A 148 -2.01 -15.80 -1.18
N PRO A 149 -1.71 -16.16 -2.43
CA PRO A 149 -0.42 -16.76 -2.79
C PRO A 149 0.76 -15.90 -2.39
N LYS A 150 1.81 -16.53 -1.88
CA LYS A 150 3.05 -15.84 -1.49
C LYS A 150 3.64 -15.06 -2.69
N PRO A 151 3.82 -13.72 -2.60
CA PRO A 151 4.18 -12.91 -3.77
C PRO A 151 5.58 -13.13 -4.36
N ALA A 152 6.54 -13.55 -3.53
CA ALA A 152 7.92 -13.86 -3.91
C ALA A 152 8.48 -14.96 -2.99
N ALA A 153 9.51 -15.68 -3.44
CA ALA A 153 10.13 -16.73 -2.65
C ALA A 153 10.94 -16.15 -1.47
N ASP A 154 11.81 -15.16 -1.74
CA ASP A 154 12.63 -14.51 -0.73
C ASP A 154 12.09 -13.12 -0.38
N PRO A 155 11.78 -12.82 0.90
CA PRO A 155 11.36 -11.48 1.30
C PRO A 155 12.44 -10.39 1.11
N VAL A 156 13.71 -10.74 0.91
CA VAL A 156 14.76 -9.78 0.56
C VAL A 156 14.50 -9.15 -0.82
N ASP A 157 13.84 -9.86 -1.73
CA ASP A 157 13.53 -9.36 -3.08
C ASP A 157 12.57 -8.15 -3.05
N PHE A 158 11.89 -7.90 -1.93
CA PHE A 158 11.02 -6.73 -1.78
C PHE A 158 11.77 -5.43 -1.54
N LEU A 159 13.01 -5.50 -1.05
CA LEU A 159 13.66 -4.38 -0.42
C LEU A 159 14.09 -3.29 -1.40
N GLU A 160 14.14 -2.07 -0.89
CA GLU A 160 14.88 -0.99 -1.52
C GLU A 160 16.37 -1.32 -1.48
N THR A 161 17.07 -1.06 -2.58
CA THR A 161 18.50 -1.36 -2.71
C THR A 161 19.29 -0.10 -3.05
N THR A 162 20.55 -0.06 -2.65
CA THR A 162 21.51 0.94 -3.13
C THR A 162 21.92 0.65 -4.58
N ALA A 163 22.80 1.47 -5.15
CA ALA A 163 23.29 1.32 -6.52
C ALA A 163 24.13 0.04 -6.74
N ASP A 164 24.76 -0.50 -5.70
CA ASP A 164 25.53 -1.75 -5.77
C ASP A 164 24.66 -3.01 -5.61
N GLY A 165 23.36 -2.84 -5.34
CA GLY A 165 22.39 -3.92 -5.17
C GLY A 165 22.20 -4.39 -3.73
N SER A 166 22.97 -3.88 -2.77
CA SER A 166 22.74 -4.18 -1.35
C SER A 166 21.43 -3.57 -0.84
N PRO A 167 20.72 -4.23 0.08
CA PRO A 167 19.54 -3.64 0.73
C PRO A 167 19.88 -2.36 1.49
N ILE A 168 19.01 -1.36 1.41
CA ILE A 168 19.09 -0.16 2.25
C ILE A 168 18.67 -0.56 3.65
N VAL A 169 19.57 -0.35 4.61
CA VAL A 169 19.41 -0.76 6.00
C VAL A 169 19.75 0.37 6.96
N ASN A 170 18.99 0.45 8.04
CA ASN A 170 19.26 1.34 9.17
C ASN A 170 19.08 0.57 10.49
N ARG A 171 19.40 1.24 11.60
CA ARG A 171 19.31 0.72 12.95
C ARG A 171 19.03 1.84 13.96
N SER A 172 18.21 2.81 13.57
CA SER A 172 17.94 4.01 14.35
C SER A 172 17.07 3.74 15.58
N TYR A 173 16.01 2.95 15.43
CA TYR A 173 15.16 2.47 16.52
C TYR A 173 15.68 1.18 17.15
N ALA A 174 16.31 0.31 16.36
CA ALA A 174 16.90 -0.95 16.81
C ALA A 174 15.94 -1.81 17.67
N ILE A 175 14.67 -1.89 17.29
CA ILE A 175 13.62 -2.57 18.06
C ILE A 175 13.98 -4.05 18.23
N GLY A 176 14.13 -4.50 19.49
CA GLY A 176 14.59 -5.87 19.77
C GLY A 176 16.01 -6.17 19.26
N GLY A 177 16.81 -5.14 19.00
CA GLY A 177 18.13 -5.22 18.38
C GLY A 177 18.09 -5.65 16.90
N MET A 178 16.93 -5.57 16.24
CA MET A 178 16.76 -5.87 14.81
C MET A 178 17.09 -4.65 13.95
N ASN A 179 17.40 -4.90 12.68
CA ASN A 179 17.59 -3.84 11.70
C ASN A 179 16.25 -3.34 11.11
N GLU A 180 16.37 -2.24 10.37
CA GLU A 180 15.30 -1.51 9.72
C GLU A 180 15.53 -1.53 8.22
N TYR A 181 14.49 -1.93 7.48
CA TYR A 181 14.53 -2.01 6.02
C TYR A 181 13.30 -1.32 5.43
N TRP A 182 13.39 -0.98 4.15
CA TRP A 182 12.28 -0.44 3.38
C TRP A 182 11.97 -1.33 2.21
N ALA A 183 10.70 -1.62 1.98
CA ALA A 183 10.27 -2.33 0.80
C ALA A 183 9.97 -1.36 -0.35
N CYS A 184 10.35 -1.73 -1.57
CA CYS A 184 10.18 -0.87 -2.73
C CYS A 184 8.71 -0.82 -3.18
N LEU A 185 8.05 0.35 -3.08
CA LEU A 185 6.67 0.52 -3.57
C LEU A 185 6.49 0.26 -5.08
N ARG A 186 7.57 0.35 -5.87
CA ARG A 186 7.54 0.03 -7.31
C ARG A 186 7.73 -1.45 -7.60
N ASN A 187 8.08 -2.28 -6.60
CA ASN A 187 8.16 -3.72 -6.77
C ASN A 187 6.73 -4.30 -6.84
N PRO A 188 6.33 -4.95 -7.96
CA PRO A 188 4.99 -5.52 -8.10
C PRO A 188 4.67 -6.60 -7.07
N ALA A 189 5.68 -7.35 -6.61
CA ALA A 189 5.51 -8.35 -5.58
C ALA A 189 5.22 -7.70 -4.21
N TRP A 190 5.88 -6.59 -3.90
CA TRP A 190 5.54 -5.79 -2.71
C TRP A 190 4.14 -5.20 -2.79
N GLN A 191 3.73 -4.67 -3.95
CA GLN A 191 2.35 -4.19 -4.14
C GLN A 191 1.29 -5.29 -3.90
N LYS A 192 1.60 -6.56 -4.18
CA LYS A 192 0.72 -7.69 -3.84
C LYS A 192 0.63 -7.90 -2.32
N VAL A 193 1.75 -7.78 -1.60
CA VAL A 193 1.77 -7.82 -0.12
C VAL A 193 0.86 -6.72 0.45
N LEU A 194 1.01 -5.49 -0.03
CA LEU A 194 0.19 -4.36 0.44
C LEU A 194 -1.30 -4.58 0.21
N LYS A 195 -1.67 -5.07 -0.99
CA LYS A 195 -3.07 -5.41 -1.29
C LYS A 195 -3.61 -6.52 -0.39
N ALA A 196 -2.80 -7.51 -0.05
CA ALA A 196 -3.19 -8.56 0.89
C ALA A 196 -3.43 -7.98 2.29
N TRP A 197 -2.56 -7.09 2.76
CA TRP A 197 -2.68 -6.43 4.06
C TRP A 197 -3.87 -5.45 4.12
N VAL A 198 -4.14 -4.71 3.05
CA VAL A 198 -5.33 -3.85 2.94
C VAL A 198 -6.61 -4.69 3.02
N ARG A 199 -6.71 -5.78 2.24
CA ARG A 199 -7.86 -6.71 2.32
C ARG A 199 -8.01 -7.31 3.70
N HIS A 200 -6.89 -7.66 4.34
CA HIS A 200 -6.88 -8.16 5.70
C HIS A 200 -7.45 -7.13 6.69
N GLY A 201 -6.97 -5.88 6.68
CA GLY A 201 -7.50 -4.83 7.55
C GLY A 201 -9.00 -4.55 7.32
N ILE A 202 -9.44 -4.50 6.06
CA ILE A 202 -10.87 -4.37 5.71
C ILE A 202 -11.67 -5.53 6.31
N SER A 203 -11.17 -6.77 6.25
CA SER A 203 -11.83 -7.94 6.85
C SER A 203 -11.94 -7.89 8.38
N LEU A 204 -11.15 -7.03 9.03
CA LEU A 204 -11.22 -6.76 10.47
C LEU A 204 -12.15 -5.59 10.81
N GLY A 205 -12.82 -5.00 9.83
CA GLY A 205 -13.77 -3.91 10.03
C GLY A 205 -13.18 -2.51 9.96
N VAL A 206 -11.98 -2.35 9.37
CA VAL A 206 -11.43 -1.03 9.08
C VAL A 206 -12.19 -0.38 7.91
N ASP A 207 -12.58 0.88 8.06
CA ASP A 207 -13.27 1.69 7.04
C ASP A 207 -12.29 2.45 6.13
N GLY A 208 -11.05 2.68 6.58
CA GLY A 208 -10.00 3.34 5.79
C GLY A 208 -8.62 3.25 6.44
N PHE A 209 -7.59 3.73 5.75
CA PHE A 209 -6.21 3.68 6.27
C PHE A 209 -5.57 5.06 6.26
N MET A 210 -4.86 5.39 7.34
CA MET A 210 -3.88 6.47 7.35
C MET A 210 -2.52 5.88 7.01
N VAL A 211 -2.00 6.22 5.83
CA VAL A 211 -0.72 5.68 5.36
C VAL A 211 0.45 6.44 5.97
N ASN A 212 1.35 5.70 6.59
CA ASN A 212 2.57 6.19 7.18
C ASN A 212 3.78 5.73 6.36
N TYR A 213 4.90 6.45 6.50
CA TYR A 213 6.18 6.14 5.83
C TYR A 213 6.08 6.15 4.31
N PHE A 214 5.33 7.11 3.76
CA PHE A 214 5.07 7.23 2.32
C PHE A 214 6.15 8.05 1.60
N TYR A 215 7.41 7.65 1.72
CA TYR A 215 8.55 8.32 1.10
C TYR A 215 9.43 7.31 0.35
N ARG A 216 10.70 7.63 0.05
CA ARG A 216 11.62 6.75 -0.69
C ARG A 216 13.05 7.02 -0.23
N HIS A 217 13.96 6.04 -0.33
CA HIS A 217 15.36 6.17 0.11
C HIS A 217 16.36 6.06 -1.04
N GLU A 218 16.14 6.77 -2.15
CA GLU A 218 17.00 6.65 -3.34
C GLU A 218 17.11 5.22 -3.90
N CYS A 219 16.07 4.41 -3.73
CA CYS A 219 16.05 3.02 -4.18
C CYS A 219 16.48 2.85 -5.65
N HIS A 220 17.48 2.00 -5.85
CA HIS A 220 18.15 1.74 -7.12
C HIS A 220 17.84 0.37 -7.72
N CYS A 221 16.85 -0.34 -7.18
CA CYS A 221 16.43 -1.62 -7.73
C CYS A 221 15.97 -1.49 -9.19
N THR A 222 15.91 -2.62 -9.89
CA THR A 222 15.48 -2.69 -11.30
C THR A 222 14.12 -2.03 -11.53
N HIS A 223 13.18 -2.11 -10.57
CA HIS A 223 11.86 -1.50 -10.68
C HIS A 223 11.90 0.04 -10.64
N CYS A 224 12.71 0.62 -9.74
CA CYS A 224 12.90 2.07 -9.68
C CYS A 224 13.62 2.60 -10.92
N ARG A 225 14.70 1.92 -11.33
CA ARG A 225 15.50 2.32 -12.51
C ARG A 225 14.71 2.27 -13.81
N SER A 226 13.91 1.23 -14.01
CA SER A 226 13.03 1.10 -15.18
C SER A 226 11.87 2.10 -15.13
N SER A 227 11.25 2.29 -13.98
CA SER A 227 10.15 3.26 -13.82
C SER A 227 10.62 4.70 -14.01
N PHE A 228 11.82 5.05 -13.55
CA PHE A 228 12.38 6.39 -13.77
C PHE A 228 12.75 6.64 -15.24
N ARG A 229 13.29 5.64 -15.94
CA ARG A 229 13.51 5.74 -17.40
C ARG A 229 12.21 6.01 -18.14
N ARG A 230 11.19 5.20 -17.86
CA ARG A 230 9.86 5.40 -18.45
C ARG A 230 9.29 6.79 -18.13
N TYR A 231 9.40 7.23 -16.89
CA TYR A 231 8.99 8.58 -16.50
C TYR A 231 9.68 9.67 -17.33
N LEU A 232 10.98 9.54 -17.59
CA LEU A 232 11.73 10.49 -18.42
C LEU A 232 11.33 10.39 -19.91
N SER A 233 11.19 9.18 -20.46
CA SER A 233 10.81 8.98 -21.87
C SER A 233 9.40 9.47 -22.19
N ASP A 234 8.48 9.36 -21.22
CA ASP A 234 7.11 9.83 -21.38
C ASP A 234 7.01 11.37 -21.38
N ARG A 235 8.04 12.07 -20.91
CA ARG A 235 8.02 13.52 -20.67
C ARG A 235 8.96 14.31 -21.56
N PHE A 236 10.02 13.70 -22.07
CA PHE A 236 11.10 14.40 -22.77
C PHE A 236 11.52 13.65 -24.02
N GLN A 237 11.69 14.41 -25.10
CA GLN A 237 12.33 13.91 -26.32
C GLN A 237 13.85 13.77 -26.12
N ALA A 238 14.51 12.93 -26.92
CA ALA A 238 15.96 12.69 -26.81
C ALA A 238 16.80 14.00 -26.84
N GLY A 239 16.45 14.93 -27.73
CA GLY A 239 17.13 16.23 -27.80
C GLY A 239 16.92 17.10 -26.54
N GLU A 240 15.82 16.94 -25.82
CA GLU A 240 15.58 17.63 -24.56
C GLU A 240 16.33 16.99 -23.40
N LEU A 241 16.37 15.65 -23.36
CA LEU A 241 17.16 14.89 -22.38
C LEU A 241 18.63 15.30 -22.41
N GLN A 242 19.22 15.40 -23.61
CA GLN A 242 20.59 15.87 -23.77
C GLN A 242 20.75 17.33 -23.33
N ARG A 243 19.89 18.24 -23.83
CA ARG A 243 20.03 19.68 -23.54
C ARG A 243 19.79 20.04 -22.07
N ARG A 244 18.86 19.38 -21.40
CA ARG A 244 18.43 19.74 -20.04
C ARG A 244 19.15 18.96 -18.95
N PHE A 245 19.52 17.71 -19.22
CA PHE A 245 20.04 16.79 -18.21
C PHE A 245 21.38 16.17 -18.57
N GLY A 246 21.92 16.44 -19.77
CA GLY A 246 23.15 15.81 -20.25
C GLY A 246 23.02 14.31 -20.55
N ILE A 247 21.80 13.85 -20.82
CA ILE A 247 21.52 12.43 -21.11
C ILE A 247 21.47 12.24 -22.63
N ALA A 248 22.54 11.66 -23.19
CA ALA A 248 22.66 11.43 -24.64
C ALA A 248 21.80 10.26 -25.12
N ASP A 249 21.80 9.17 -24.34
CA ASP A 249 21.01 7.97 -24.59
C ASP A 249 20.44 7.45 -23.27
N LEU A 250 19.12 7.54 -23.12
CA LEU A 250 18.42 7.19 -21.90
C LEU A 250 18.50 5.68 -21.56
N GLU A 251 18.56 4.83 -22.59
CA GLU A 251 18.59 3.38 -22.40
C GLU A 251 19.90 2.95 -21.73
N THR A 252 21.01 3.50 -22.22
CA THR A 252 22.36 3.16 -21.74
C THR A 252 22.87 4.07 -20.62
N HIS A 253 22.24 5.23 -20.38
CA HIS A 253 22.64 6.15 -19.32
C HIS A 253 22.66 5.47 -17.95
N ARG A 254 23.74 5.68 -17.19
CA ARG A 254 23.87 5.18 -15.82
C ARG A 254 23.51 6.31 -14.86
N PHE A 255 22.46 6.09 -14.07
CA PHE A 255 22.11 6.99 -12.98
C PHE A 255 22.87 6.51 -11.75
N ASP A 256 23.75 7.35 -11.20
CA ASP A 256 24.41 7.06 -9.92
C ASP A 256 23.46 7.24 -8.74
N LYS A 257 22.49 8.16 -8.89
CA LYS A 257 21.44 8.44 -7.92
C LYS A 257 20.08 8.55 -8.62
N ILE A 258 19.03 8.16 -7.90
CA ILE A 258 17.65 8.55 -8.20
C ILE A 258 17.17 9.20 -6.92
N VAL A 259 17.39 10.50 -6.77
CA VAL A 259 17.20 11.18 -5.48
C VAL A 259 15.73 11.22 -5.08
N SER A 260 15.47 11.11 -3.78
CA SER A 260 14.16 11.36 -3.15
C SER A 260 14.17 12.56 -2.21
N TRP A 261 15.37 13.06 -1.90
CA TRP A 261 15.65 14.32 -1.22
C TRP A 261 17.05 14.78 -1.62
N HIS A 262 17.29 16.09 -1.66
CA HIS A 262 18.64 16.67 -1.81
C HIS A 262 18.70 18.04 -1.12
N PRO A 263 19.88 18.50 -0.67
CA PRO A 263 20.06 19.87 -0.17
C PRO A 263 19.74 20.90 -1.27
N PRO A 264 19.09 22.03 -0.97
CA PRO A 264 18.73 23.04 -1.98
C PRO A 264 19.89 23.52 -2.85
N GLU A 265 21.10 23.60 -2.28
CA GLU A 265 22.35 24.00 -2.94
C GLU A 265 22.85 22.99 -4.00
N GLU A 266 22.46 21.72 -3.91
CA GLU A 266 22.78 20.67 -4.89
C GLU A 266 21.73 20.59 -6.02
N SER A 267 20.71 21.47 -5.99
CA SER A 267 19.58 21.36 -6.88
C SER A 267 19.99 21.56 -8.34
N SER A 268 19.60 20.60 -9.16
CA SER A 268 19.77 20.60 -10.62
C SER A 268 18.44 20.30 -11.30
N PRO A 269 18.28 20.64 -12.59
CA PRO A 269 17.10 20.27 -13.35
C PRO A 269 16.77 18.76 -13.29
N LEU A 270 17.80 17.90 -13.29
CA LEU A 270 17.62 16.45 -13.20
C LEU A 270 17.17 16.03 -11.79
N PHE A 271 17.75 16.61 -10.73
CA PHE A 271 17.35 16.30 -9.35
C PHE A 271 15.91 16.71 -9.07
N LEU A 272 15.46 17.85 -9.60
CA LEU A 272 14.05 18.26 -9.50
C LEU A 272 13.10 17.26 -10.18
N GLU A 273 13.48 16.69 -11.33
CA GLU A 273 12.70 15.64 -11.98
C GLU A 273 12.74 14.31 -11.21
N MET A 274 13.86 13.95 -10.59
CA MET A 274 13.97 12.79 -9.69
C MET A 274 13.08 12.94 -8.45
N LEU A 275 13.05 14.12 -7.82
CA LEU A 275 12.14 14.43 -6.72
C LEU A 275 10.68 14.29 -7.17
N ARG A 276 10.33 14.89 -8.32
CA ARG A 276 8.98 14.81 -8.88
C ARG A 276 8.56 13.36 -9.15
N PHE A 277 9.45 12.58 -9.78
CA PHE A 277 9.24 11.15 -9.97
C PHE A 277 9.00 10.42 -8.65
N SER A 278 9.76 10.75 -7.60
CA SER A 278 9.59 10.13 -6.27
C SER A 278 8.17 10.33 -5.73
N GLN A 279 7.66 11.56 -5.78
CA GLN A 279 6.32 11.89 -5.30
C GLN A 279 5.20 11.29 -6.17
N VAL A 280 5.32 11.44 -7.49
CA VAL A 280 4.30 10.95 -8.44
C VAL A 280 4.24 9.42 -8.42
N SER A 281 5.39 8.73 -8.46
CA SER A 281 5.41 7.27 -8.45
C SER A 281 4.95 6.69 -7.12
N ASN A 282 5.19 7.35 -5.98
CA ASN A 282 4.57 6.96 -4.71
C ASN A 282 3.05 7.05 -4.82
N LYS A 283 2.51 8.19 -5.29
CA LYS A 283 1.07 8.41 -5.48
C LYS A 283 0.42 7.36 -6.39
N GLU A 284 1.07 7.01 -7.51
CA GLU A 284 0.58 5.96 -8.42
C GLU A 284 0.44 4.59 -7.75
N VAL A 285 1.33 4.26 -6.80
CA VAL A 285 1.22 3.03 -6.03
C VAL A 285 0.06 3.13 -5.04
N PHE A 286 -0.04 4.26 -4.32
CA PHE A 286 -1.12 4.51 -3.38
C PHE A 286 -2.50 4.39 -4.03
N ASP A 287 -2.68 4.94 -5.24
CA ASP A 287 -3.95 4.87 -5.96
C ASP A 287 -4.31 3.46 -6.46
N ARG A 288 -3.32 2.57 -6.55
CA ARG A 288 -3.47 1.22 -7.09
C ARG A 288 -3.71 0.16 -6.02
N VAL A 289 -3.19 0.40 -4.82
CA VAL A 289 -3.22 -0.52 -3.66
C VAL A 289 -4.54 -0.33 -2.93
#